data_AF-A0AAV8QJB7-F1
#
_entry.id   AF-A0AAV8QJB7-F1
#
_cell.length_a   1.000
_cell.length_b   1.000
_cell.length_c   1.000
_cell.angle_alpha   90.00
_cell.angle_beta   90.00
_cell.angle_gamma   90.00
#
_symmetry.space_group_name_H-M   'P 1'
#
loop_
_entity.id
_entity.type
_entity.pdbx_description
1 polymer ?
#
loop_
_entity_poly.entity_id
_entity_poly.type
_entity_poly.pdbx_seq_one_letter_code
_entity_poly.pdbx_strand_id
1 'polypeptide(L)'
;MARGENGRAEEEKEVRAPLLAAARRVPRKNSVNSMRGEFVARLPEKVKRGVDPESPFTIDVSRTRDLLEGEKEYYEKQFATLRSFEEVDSLNTPNVIDEALDLEEQRQSEFAMKISNYANIALLALKIYATVRSGSIAIAASTLDSLLDLMAGGILWFTHLSMKNINIYKYPIGKLRVQPVGIIVFAAVMATLGFQVFVQALERLIENKPVDKMTSGQLVWLYSIMLTATFVKLALWLYCRTSGNKIVRAYAKDHYFDVVTNVLGLAAAILGDKFYWWIDPAGAIILAIYTITNWSGTVWENAVSLVGQSAPPEMLQKLTYLVIRHHPRIKRVDTVRAYTFGVLYFVEVDIELPEDLPLKEAHAIGESLQIKIEELPEVERAFVHLDFECDHKPEHSILVKLPSTQA
;
A
#
# COMPACT_ATOMS: atom_id res chain seq x y z
N MET A 1 30.80 30.21 61.83
CA MET A 1 29.51 30.83 62.17
C MET A 1 28.83 31.16 60.86
N ALA A 2 27.93 30.29 60.37
CA ALA A 2 26.46 30.37 60.56
C ALA A 2 25.89 31.66 59.92
N ARG A 3 24.85 31.69 59.09
CA ARG A 3 23.70 30.79 58.86
C ARG A 3 22.89 31.40 57.70
N GLY A 4 22.15 30.58 56.97
CA GLY A 4 20.88 30.99 56.34
C GLY A 4 20.85 31.00 54.82
N GLU A 5 20.23 29.97 54.23
CA GLU A 5 19.10 30.10 53.30
C GLU A 5 18.60 28.69 52.97
N ASN A 6 17.39 28.38 53.45
CA ASN A 6 16.64 27.17 53.18
C ASN A 6 15.25 27.62 52.74
N GLY A 7 14.73 27.04 51.66
CA GLY A 7 13.31 27.14 51.29
C GLY A 7 13.02 27.93 50.02
N ARG A 8 13.16 27.30 48.85
CA ARG A 8 12.39 27.59 47.63
C ARG A 8 12.66 26.51 46.56
N ALA A 9 12.12 25.32 46.78
CA ALA A 9 12.13 24.26 45.78
C ALA A 9 10.98 23.26 45.97
N GLU A 10 9.79 23.70 46.42
CA GLU A 10 8.60 22.86 46.48
C GLU A 10 7.34 23.72 46.32
N GLU A 11 7.07 24.21 45.11
CA GLU A 11 5.74 24.78 44.78
C GLU A 11 5.57 25.00 43.26
N GLU A 12 5.63 23.92 42.46
CA GLU A 12 5.19 24.02 41.05
C GLU A 12 4.72 22.69 40.46
N LYS A 13 4.05 21.87 41.28
CA LYS A 13 3.64 20.52 40.87
C LYS A 13 2.23 20.14 41.32
N GLU A 14 1.26 21.06 41.28
CA GLU A 14 -0.13 20.69 41.60
C GLU A 14 -1.20 21.63 41.03
N VAL A 15 -1.17 21.94 39.72
CA VAL A 15 -2.34 22.51 39.03
C VAL A 15 -2.46 21.93 37.61
N ARG A 16 -2.62 20.60 37.50
CA ARG A 16 -3.25 19.98 36.32
C ARG A 16 -4.53 19.30 36.81
N ALA A 17 -5.65 19.86 36.38
CA ALA A 17 -6.99 19.61 36.87
C ALA A 17 -7.38 18.11 36.90
N PRO A 18 -8.07 17.66 37.96
CA PRO A 18 -8.78 16.39 37.98
C PRO A 18 -10.12 16.57 37.25
N LEU A 19 -10.10 16.55 35.91
CA LEU A 19 -11.34 16.60 35.10
C LEU A 19 -11.50 15.41 34.13
N LEU A 20 -10.60 14.42 34.20
CA LEU A 20 -10.70 13.16 33.45
C LEU A 20 -11.18 11.97 34.29
N ALA A 21 -11.57 12.19 35.55
CA ALA A 21 -11.99 11.12 36.47
C ALA A 21 -13.49 10.73 36.37
N ALA A 22 -14.20 11.20 35.35
CA ALA A 22 -15.60 10.85 35.11
C ALA A 22 -15.88 10.55 33.63
N ALA A 23 -15.03 9.74 32.99
CA ALA A 23 -15.42 9.01 31.80
C ALA A 23 -16.51 7.99 32.20
N ARG A 24 -17.76 8.46 32.31
CA ARG A 24 -18.95 7.63 32.44
C ARG A 24 -18.88 6.60 31.31
N ARG A 25 -18.68 5.32 31.65
CA ARG A 25 -18.65 4.20 30.70
C ARG A 25 -19.78 4.39 29.69
N VAL A 26 -19.42 4.58 28.42
CA VAL A 26 -20.37 4.68 27.30
C VAL A 26 -21.35 3.50 27.41
N PRO A 27 -22.68 3.72 27.31
CA PRO A 27 -23.66 2.66 27.50
C PRO A 27 -23.38 1.48 26.58
N ARG A 28 -23.31 0.27 27.16
CA ARG A 28 -23.02 -1.02 26.49
C ARG A 28 -23.95 -1.39 25.34
N LYS A 29 -25.04 -0.63 25.13
CA LYS A 29 -26.12 -0.95 24.20
C LYS A 29 -25.66 -1.02 22.73
N ASN A 30 -24.56 -0.33 22.38
CA ASN A 30 -24.00 -0.29 21.01
C ASN A 30 -22.53 -0.74 20.95
N SER A 31 -22.08 -1.63 21.85
CA SER A 31 -20.74 -2.24 21.71
C SER A 31 -20.66 -3.17 20.51
N VAL A 32 -19.48 -3.33 19.91
CA VAL A 32 -19.22 -4.36 18.88
C VAL A 32 -19.76 -5.71 19.33
N ASN A 33 -19.58 -6.07 20.60
CA ASN A 33 -20.11 -7.31 21.16
C ASN A 33 -21.64 -7.41 21.14
N SER A 34 -22.34 -6.29 21.32
CA SER A 34 -23.81 -6.20 21.24
C SER A 34 -24.29 -6.27 19.79
N MET A 35 -23.69 -5.48 18.90
CA MET A 35 -24.00 -5.51 17.47
C MET A 35 -23.70 -6.89 16.87
N ARG A 36 -22.60 -7.52 17.30
CA ARG A 36 -22.24 -8.89 16.95
C ARG A 36 -23.30 -9.88 17.42
N GLY A 37 -23.70 -9.81 18.69
CA GLY A 37 -24.73 -10.70 19.23
C GLY A 37 -26.04 -10.60 18.45
N GLU A 38 -26.45 -9.38 18.13
CA GLU A 38 -27.65 -9.13 17.33
C GLU A 38 -27.49 -9.58 15.87
N PHE A 39 -26.34 -9.31 15.25
CA PHE A 39 -26.03 -9.73 13.89
C PHE A 39 -26.04 -11.25 13.76
N VAL A 40 -25.31 -11.96 14.64
CA VAL A 40 -25.26 -13.43 14.66
C VAL A 40 -26.63 -14.05 14.95
N ALA A 41 -27.43 -13.43 15.82
CA ALA A 41 -28.79 -13.88 16.09
C ALA A 41 -29.69 -13.81 14.84
N ARG A 42 -29.50 -12.78 14.00
CA ARG A 42 -30.26 -12.54 12.77
C ARG A 42 -29.72 -13.30 11.54
N LEU A 43 -28.58 -14.01 11.66
CA LEU A 43 -28.03 -14.77 10.55
C LEU A 43 -28.95 -15.94 10.14
N PRO A 44 -29.06 -16.24 8.84
CA PRO A 44 -29.72 -17.46 8.39
C PRO A 44 -29.02 -18.73 8.89
N GLU A 45 -29.78 -19.79 9.18
CA GLU A 45 -29.25 -21.08 9.66
C GLU A 45 -28.23 -21.73 8.71
N LYS A 46 -28.31 -21.40 7.40
CA LYS A 46 -27.31 -21.81 6.41
C LYS A 46 -25.93 -21.20 6.66
N VAL A 47 -25.87 -19.99 7.22
CA VAL A 47 -24.62 -19.23 7.49
C VAL A 47 -24.08 -19.53 8.88
N LYS A 48 -24.96 -19.69 9.89
CA LYS A 48 -24.57 -19.98 11.27
C LYS A 48 -23.68 -21.22 11.41
N ARG A 49 -23.85 -22.22 10.53
CA ARG A 49 -23.01 -23.44 10.48
C ARG A 49 -21.54 -23.20 10.12
N GLY A 50 -21.23 -22.10 9.45
CA GLY A 50 -19.86 -21.71 9.08
C GLY A 50 -19.21 -20.75 10.07
N VAL A 51 -19.92 -20.29 11.10
CA VAL A 51 -19.36 -19.38 12.13
C VAL A 51 -18.64 -20.24 13.17
N ASP A 52 -17.35 -19.99 13.37
CA ASP A 52 -16.56 -20.69 14.37
C ASP A 52 -16.99 -20.26 15.79
N PRO A 53 -17.38 -21.18 16.68
CA PRO A 53 -17.73 -20.86 18.07
C PRO A 53 -16.54 -20.37 18.92
N GLU A 54 -15.30 -20.73 18.57
CA GLU A 54 -14.09 -20.30 19.32
C GLU A 54 -13.44 -19.03 18.74
N SER A 55 -13.60 -18.80 17.43
CA SER A 55 -13.22 -17.54 16.73
C SER A 55 -14.42 -16.94 15.99
N PRO A 56 -15.39 -16.33 16.71
CA PRO A 56 -16.66 -15.87 16.12
C PRO A 56 -16.54 -14.69 15.13
N PHE A 57 -15.32 -14.31 14.76
CA PHE A 57 -14.98 -13.25 13.81
C PHE A 57 -14.52 -13.78 12.45
N THR A 58 -14.38 -15.10 12.31
CA THR A 58 -14.08 -15.78 11.05
C THR A 58 -15.24 -16.68 10.65
N ILE A 59 -15.82 -16.42 9.48
CA ILE A 59 -16.62 -17.42 8.79
C ILE A 59 -15.64 -18.36 8.07
N ASP A 60 -15.77 -19.65 8.34
CA ASP A 60 -15.19 -20.69 7.50
C ASP A 60 -16.15 -20.96 6.34
N VAL A 61 -15.94 -20.23 5.25
CA VAL A 61 -16.80 -20.21 4.05
C VAL A 61 -16.79 -21.58 3.35
N SER A 62 -15.74 -22.38 3.59
CA SER A 62 -15.63 -23.75 3.08
C SER A 62 -16.66 -24.71 3.69
N ARG A 63 -17.16 -24.40 4.89
CA ARG A 63 -18.22 -25.16 5.58
C ARG A 63 -19.62 -24.79 5.11
N THR A 64 -19.75 -23.70 4.36
CA THR A 64 -21.03 -23.12 3.91
C THR A 64 -21.31 -23.46 2.45
N ARG A 65 -21.49 -24.76 2.16
CA ARG A 65 -21.67 -25.30 0.80
C ARG A 65 -22.95 -24.83 0.09
N ASP A 66 -23.94 -24.34 0.86
CA ASP A 66 -25.26 -23.97 0.36
C ASP A 66 -25.37 -22.49 -0.06
N LEU A 67 -24.28 -21.71 0.00
CA LEU A 67 -24.28 -20.28 -0.37
C LEU A 67 -23.82 -20.07 -1.82
N LEU A 68 -24.52 -19.18 -2.55
CA LEU A 68 -24.01 -18.66 -3.81
C LEU A 68 -22.75 -17.81 -3.59
N GLU A 69 -21.91 -17.69 -4.62
CA GLU A 69 -20.65 -16.94 -4.53
C GLU A 69 -20.85 -15.47 -4.11
N GLY A 70 -21.90 -14.81 -4.61
CA GLY A 70 -22.25 -13.46 -4.19
C GLY A 70 -22.76 -13.36 -2.75
N GLU A 71 -23.40 -14.41 -2.21
CA GLU A 71 -23.80 -14.43 -0.80
C GLU A 71 -22.58 -14.62 0.11
N LYS A 72 -21.61 -15.46 -0.30
CA LYS A 72 -20.35 -15.64 0.43
C LYS A 72 -19.58 -14.34 0.52
N GLU A 73 -19.39 -13.66 -0.61
CA GLU A 73 -18.69 -12.38 -0.67
C GLU A 73 -19.37 -11.33 0.22
N TYR A 74 -20.71 -11.29 0.22
CA TYR A 74 -21.47 -10.39 1.11
C TYR A 74 -21.18 -10.66 2.58
N TYR A 75 -21.28 -11.92 3.04
CA TYR A 75 -21.02 -12.24 4.45
C TYR A 75 -19.55 -12.05 4.82
N GLU A 76 -18.60 -12.41 3.96
CA GLU A 76 -17.18 -12.12 4.18
C GLU A 76 -16.93 -10.63 4.42
N LYS A 77 -17.54 -9.76 3.59
CA LYS A 77 -17.49 -8.30 3.77
C LYS A 77 -18.08 -7.87 5.11
N GLN A 78 -19.25 -8.38 5.50
CA GLN A 78 -19.86 -8.03 6.79
C GLN A 78 -19.00 -8.43 7.99
N PHE A 79 -18.42 -9.63 7.97
CA PHE A 79 -17.53 -10.10 9.04
C PHE A 79 -16.19 -9.36 9.06
N ALA A 80 -15.67 -8.94 7.90
CA ALA A 80 -14.50 -8.06 7.82
C ALA A 80 -14.81 -6.68 8.43
N THR A 81 -15.97 -6.08 8.13
CA THR A 81 -16.42 -4.83 8.77
C THR A 81 -16.53 -4.96 10.28
N LEU A 82 -17.13 -6.04 10.79
CA LEU A 82 -17.23 -6.27 12.24
C LEU A 82 -15.86 -6.40 12.92
N ARG A 83 -14.89 -7.06 12.27
CA ARG A 83 -13.50 -7.12 12.75
C ARG A 83 -12.87 -5.72 12.83
N SER A 84 -13.09 -4.89 11.81
CA SER A 84 -12.58 -3.51 11.81
C SER A 84 -13.14 -2.68 12.97
N PHE A 85 -14.37 -2.94 13.41
CA PHE A 85 -14.94 -2.25 14.57
C PHE A 85 -14.34 -2.73 15.90
N GLU A 86 -13.99 -4.02 16.00
CA GLU A 86 -13.30 -4.55 17.18
C GLU A 86 -11.91 -3.96 17.32
N GLU A 87 -11.17 -3.83 16.22
CA GLU A 87 -9.90 -3.13 16.17
C GLU A 87 -10.03 -1.71 16.76
N VAL A 88 -11.05 -0.96 16.33
CA VAL A 88 -11.37 0.37 16.89
C VAL A 88 -11.72 0.31 18.38
N ASP A 89 -12.48 -0.69 18.83
CA ASP A 89 -12.80 -0.86 20.25
C ASP A 89 -11.55 -1.18 21.09
N SER A 90 -10.57 -1.91 20.50
CA SER A 90 -9.29 -2.25 21.12
C SER A 90 -8.33 -1.06 21.26
N LEU A 91 -8.48 -0.01 20.46
CA LEU A 91 -7.75 1.25 20.63
C LEU A 91 -8.08 1.97 21.96
N ASN A 92 -9.18 1.62 22.65
CA ASN A 92 -9.51 2.21 23.95
C ASN A 92 -8.69 1.64 25.12
N THR A 93 -7.87 0.63 24.88
CA THR A 93 -6.79 0.20 25.78
C THR A 93 -5.55 1.00 25.39
N PRO A 94 -4.75 1.54 26.34
CA PRO A 94 -3.57 2.33 26.01
C PRO A 94 -2.62 1.48 25.16
N ASN A 95 -2.65 1.72 23.85
CA ASN A 95 -1.76 1.11 22.90
C ASN A 95 -0.41 1.81 23.06
N VAL A 96 0.52 1.10 23.67
CA VAL A 96 1.90 1.17 23.22
C VAL A 96 1.84 0.66 21.79
N ILE A 97 1.74 1.56 20.80
CA ILE A 97 2.15 1.24 19.43
C ILE A 97 3.52 0.59 19.62
N ASP A 98 3.65 -0.68 19.27
CA ASP A 98 4.88 -1.42 19.51
C ASP A 98 5.88 -0.89 18.50
N GLU A 99 6.49 0.27 18.79
CA GLU A 99 7.50 0.93 17.96
C GLU A 99 8.58 -0.09 17.55
N ALA A 100 8.80 -1.13 18.37
CA ALA A 100 9.69 -2.24 18.05
C ALA A 100 9.21 -3.07 16.83
N LEU A 101 7.91 -3.34 16.68
CA LEU A 101 7.35 -4.03 15.51
C LEU A 101 7.47 -3.19 14.24
N ASP A 102 7.14 -1.90 14.31
CA ASP A 102 7.26 -0.99 13.15
C ASP A 102 8.71 -0.83 12.71
N LEU A 103 9.64 -0.70 13.67
CA LEU A 103 11.07 -0.66 13.40
C LEU A 103 11.56 -1.98 12.80
N GLU A 104 11.06 -3.13 13.25
CA GLU A 104 11.41 -4.43 12.69
C GLU A 104 10.89 -4.57 11.25
N GLU A 105 9.64 -4.20 10.96
CA GLU A 105 9.09 -4.21 9.60
C GLU A 105 9.88 -3.26 8.68
N GLN A 106 10.23 -2.07 9.16
CA GLN A 106 11.08 -1.14 8.42
C GLN A 106 12.45 -1.75 8.12
N ARG A 107 13.10 -2.38 9.09
CA ARG A 107 14.40 -3.04 8.90
C ARG A 107 14.31 -4.20 7.91
N GLN A 108 13.26 -5.01 7.99
CA GLN A 108 13.02 -6.08 7.02
C GLN A 108 12.80 -5.52 5.62
N SER A 109 12.04 -4.45 5.47
CA SER A 109 11.81 -3.80 4.19
C SER A 109 13.11 -3.20 3.60
N GLU A 110 13.93 -2.55 4.44
CA GLU A 110 15.24 -2.04 4.04
C GLU A 110 16.17 -3.18 3.60
N PHE A 111 16.19 -4.28 4.35
CA PHE A 111 17.03 -5.43 4.05
C PHE A 111 16.61 -6.11 2.74
N ALA A 112 15.30 -6.25 2.49
CA ALA A 112 14.76 -6.76 1.23
C ALA A 112 15.21 -5.90 0.03
N MET A 113 15.10 -4.58 0.16
CA MET A 113 15.55 -3.65 -0.89
C MET A 113 17.06 -3.74 -1.13
N LYS A 114 17.87 -3.82 -0.06
CA LYS A 114 19.33 -3.97 -0.16
C LYS A 114 19.69 -5.26 -0.88
N ILE A 115 19.13 -6.41 -0.45
CA ILE A 115 19.39 -7.71 -1.08
C ILE A 115 19.00 -7.69 -2.55
N SER A 116 17.83 -7.17 -2.89
CA SER A 116 17.36 -7.08 -4.27
C SER A 116 18.34 -6.30 -5.15
N ASN A 117 18.79 -5.12 -4.69
CA ASN A 117 19.75 -4.33 -5.44
C ASN A 117 21.11 -5.02 -5.56
N TYR A 118 21.63 -5.64 -4.48
CA TYR A 118 22.89 -6.40 -4.55
C TYR A 118 22.80 -7.59 -5.51
N ALA A 119 21.67 -8.30 -5.52
CA ALA A 119 21.43 -9.39 -6.45
C ALA A 119 21.36 -8.90 -7.90
N ASN A 120 20.68 -7.78 -8.18
CA ASN A 120 20.64 -7.15 -9.50
C ASN A 120 22.05 -6.72 -9.97
N ILE A 121 22.88 -6.16 -9.08
CA ILE A 121 24.29 -5.83 -9.37
C ILE A 121 25.08 -7.09 -9.73
N ALA A 122 24.94 -8.17 -8.95
CA ALA A 122 25.63 -9.43 -9.19
C ALA A 122 25.21 -10.07 -10.52
N LEU A 123 23.91 -10.06 -10.83
CA LEU A 123 23.38 -10.55 -12.11
C LEU A 123 23.90 -9.73 -13.29
N LEU A 124 23.93 -8.40 -13.17
CA LEU A 124 24.48 -7.52 -14.19
C LEU A 124 25.97 -7.81 -14.43
N ALA A 125 26.78 -7.94 -13.37
CA ALA A 125 28.20 -8.24 -13.49
C ALA A 125 28.45 -9.58 -14.20
N LEU A 126 27.67 -10.61 -13.86
CA LEU A 126 27.74 -11.93 -14.49
C LEU A 126 27.36 -11.88 -15.97
N LYS A 127 26.32 -11.12 -16.33
CA LYS A 127 25.87 -10.93 -17.72
C LYS A 127 26.87 -10.10 -18.55
N ILE A 128 27.48 -9.06 -17.96
CA ILE A 128 28.56 -8.30 -18.60
C ILE A 128 29.75 -9.22 -18.91
N TYR A 129 30.18 -10.01 -17.93
CA TYR A 129 31.27 -10.96 -18.13
C TYR A 129 30.98 -11.94 -19.27
N ALA A 130 29.76 -12.49 -19.28
CA ALA A 130 29.32 -13.38 -20.34
C ALA A 130 29.24 -12.71 -21.72
N THR A 131 28.79 -11.46 -21.79
CA THR A 131 28.74 -10.69 -23.04
C THR A 131 30.15 -10.49 -23.61
N VAL A 132 31.09 -10.05 -22.79
CA VAL A 132 32.48 -9.84 -23.22
C VAL A 132 33.12 -11.13 -23.68
N ARG A 133 32.85 -12.26 -23.00
CA ARG A 133 33.45 -13.54 -23.35
C ARG A 133 32.82 -14.20 -24.57
N SER A 134 31.50 -14.06 -24.74
CA SER A 134 30.74 -14.71 -25.81
C SER A 134 30.73 -13.91 -27.12
N GLY A 135 30.90 -12.58 -27.05
CA GLY A 135 30.74 -11.66 -28.18
C GLY A 135 29.32 -11.66 -28.77
N SER A 136 28.33 -12.22 -28.06
CA SER A 136 26.98 -12.42 -28.59
C SER A 136 26.10 -11.18 -28.42
N ILE A 137 25.49 -10.73 -29.52
CA ILE A 137 24.50 -9.65 -29.54
C ILE A 137 23.27 -10.00 -28.68
N ALA A 138 22.87 -11.29 -28.64
CA ALA A 138 21.73 -11.73 -27.83
C ALA A 138 22.02 -11.64 -26.32
N ILE A 139 23.25 -11.97 -25.90
CA ILE A 139 23.66 -11.84 -24.49
C ILE A 139 23.84 -10.36 -24.13
N ALA A 140 24.32 -9.53 -25.06
CA ALA A 140 24.38 -8.09 -24.89
C ALA A 140 23.00 -7.45 -24.66
N ALA A 141 21.98 -7.87 -25.43
CA ALA A 141 20.60 -7.43 -25.22
C ALA A 141 20.08 -7.80 -23.82
N SER A 142 20.26 -9.05 -23.39
CA SER A 142 19.89 -9.47 -22.03
C SER A 142 20.66 -8.77 -20.91
N THR A 143 21.87 -8.28 -21.20
CA THR A 143 22.67 -7.48 -20.27
C THR A 143 22.12 -6.07 -20.13
N LEU A 144 21.69 -5.48 -21.24
CA LEU A 144 21.02 -4.18 -21.25
C LEU A 144 19.74 -4.22 -20.42
N ASP A 145 18.96 -5.30 -20.52
CA ASP A 145 17.77 -5.50 -19.68
C ASP A 145 18.11 -5.47 -18.18
N SER A 146 19.13 -6.23 -17.75
CA SER A 146 19.53 -6.22 -16.34
C SER A 146 20.19 -4.92 -15.87
N LEU A 147 20.77 -4.12 -16.78
CA LEU A 147 21.23 -2.77 -16.46
C LEU A 147 20.04 -1.87 -16.14
N LEU A 148 18.97 -1.99 -16.93
CA LEU A 148 17.76 -1.21 -16.75
C LEU A 148 17.02 -1.62 -15.47
N ASP A 149 16.93 -2.92 -15.15
CA ASP A 149 16.43 -3.40 -13.86
C ASP A 149 17.20 -2.78 -12.69
N LEU A 150 18.53 -2.68 -12.81
CA LEU A 150 19.37 -2.07 -11.78
C LEU A 150 19.09 -0.56 -11.67
N MET A 151 18.94 0.15 -12.78
CA MET A 151 18.57 1.56 -12.78
C MET A 151 17.20 1.77 -12.14
N ALA A 152 16.24 0.93 -12.49
CA ALA A 152 14.87 0.96 -11.99
C ALA A 152 14.81 0.67 -10.47
N GLY A 153 15.55 -0.33 -9.99
CA GLY A 153 15.80 -0.55 -8.56
C GLY A 153 16.52 0.62 -7.89
N GLY A 154 17.47 1.26 -8.58
CA GLY A 154 18.13 2.48 -8.12
C GLY A 154 17.15 3.64 -7.86
N ILE A 155 16.13 3.79 -8.70
CA ILE A 155 15.07 4.81 -8.53
C ILE A 155 14.25 4.53 -7.27
N LEU A 156 13.86 3.28 -7.02
CA LEU A 156 13.12 2.89 -5.82
C LEU A 156 13.97 3.03 -4.54
N TRP A 157 15.25 2.68 -4.62
CA TRP A 157 16.21 2.89 -3.53
C TRP A 157 16.39 4.37 -3.20
N PHE A 158 16.58 5.21 -4.22
CA PHE A 158 16.68 6.65 -4.07
C PHE A 158 15.38 7.24 -3.49
N THR A 159 14.23 6.75 -3.94
CA THR A 159 12.91 7.11 -3.40
C THR A 159 12.85 6.84 -1.90
N HIS A 160 13.25 5.64 -1.47
CA HIS A 160 13.31 5.28 -0.05
C HIS A 160 14.26 6.19 0.75
N LEU A 161 15.48 6.45 0.25
CA LEU A 161 16.41 7.39 0.88
C LEU A 161 15.86 8.82 0.96
N SER A 162 15.15 9.26 -0.07
CA SER A 162 14.54 10.59 -0.11
C SER A 162 13.45 10.76 0.95
N MET A 163 12.66 9.71 1.20
CA MET A 163 11.65 9.70 2.26
C MET A 163 12.24 9.76 3.65
N LYS A 164 13.37 9.09 3.89
CA LYS A 164 14.06 9.07 5.19
C LYS A 164 14.64 10.43 5.57
N ASN A 165 15.13 11.18 4.59
CA ASN A 165 15.73 12.50 4.80
C ASN A 165 14.64 13.59 4.83
N ILE A 166 14.05 13.83 6.01
CA ILE A 166 12.97 14.81 6.19
C ILE A 166 13.54 16.13 6.73
N ASN A 167 13.21 17.22 6.06
CA ASN A 167 13.36 18.58 6.58
C ASN A 167 11.96 19.16 6.76
N ILE A 168 11.51 19.27 8.02
CA ILE A 168 10.15 19.68 8.37
C ILE A 168 9.85 21.11 7.89
N TYR A 169 10.84 22.00 7.82
CA TYR A 169 10.64 23.36 7.32
C TYR A 169 10.35 23.41 5.82
N LYS A 170 10.86 22.44 5.04
CA LYS A 170 10.60 22.34 3.60
C LYS A 170 9.41 21.44 3.29
N TYR A 171 9.19 20.43 4.11
CA TYR A 171 8.14 19.42 3.96
C TYR A 171 7.43 19.24 5.30
N PRO A 172 6.50 20.15 5.68
CA PRO A 172 5.88 20.18 7.01
C PRO A 172 4.99 18.97 7.32
N ILE A 173 4.59 18.26 6.27
CA ILE A 173 3.76 17.05 6.28
C ILE A 173 4.59 15.79 5.96
N GLY A 174 5.92 15.90 5.95
CA GLY A 174 6.81 14.79 5.59
C GLY A 174 6.91 14.53 4.09
N LYS A 175 7.52 13.38 3.74
CA LYS A 175 7.88 13.01 2.36
C LYS A 175 7.32 11.66 1.91
N LEU A 176 6.39 11.07 2.64
CA LEU A 176 5.81 9.75 2.30
C LEU A 176 5.22 9.72 0.88
N ARG A 177 4.73 10.87 0.38
CA ARG A 177 4.18 11.02 -0.98
C ARG A 177 5.19 10.84 -2.10
N VAL A 178 6.48 10.86 -1.81
CA VAL A 178 7.52 10.54 -2.80
C VAL A 178 7.47 9.04 -3.18
N GLN A 179 6.92 8.17 -2.31
CA GLN A 179 6.76 6.74 -2.60
C GLN A 179 5.99 6.44 -3.90
N PRO A 180 4.70 6.84 -4.05
CA PRO A 180 3.96 6.59 -5.27
C PRO A 180 4.58 7.28 -6.48
N VAL A 181 5.20 8.46 -6.32
CA VAL A 181 5.93 9.14 -7.40
C VAL A 181 7.10 8.28 -7.88
N GLY A 182 7.91 7.73 -6.97
CA GLY A 182 9.00 6.82 -7.30
C GLY A 182 8.52 5.56 -8.00
N ILE A 183 7.41 4.98 -7.55
CA ILE A 183 6.79 3.80 -8.19
C ILE A 183 6.27 4.14 -9.59
N ILE A 184 5.69 5.32 -9.81
CA ILE A 184 5.25 5.78 -11.14
C ILE A 184 6.44 5.91 -12.09
N VAL A 185 7.52 6.56 -11.67
CA VAL A 185 8.73 6.73 -12.50
C VAL A 185 9.32 5.36 -12.85
N PHE A 186 9.44 4.49 -11.85
CA PHE A 186 9.87 3.11 -12.02
C PHE A 186 9.00 2.35 -13.05
N ALA A 187 7.69 2.35 -12.86
CA ALA A 187 6.75 1.66 -13.74
C ALA A 187 6.73 2.25 -15.17
N ALA A 188 6.91 3.56 -15.32
CA ALA A 188 7.01 4.22 -16.62
C ALA A 188 8.26 3.80 -17.39
N VAL A 189 9.41 3.66 -16.70
CA VAL A 189 10.64 3.11 -17.29
C VAL A 189 10.36 1.68 -17.77
N MET A 190 9.82 0.81 -16.91
CA MET A 190 9.54 -0.59 -17.28
C MET A 190 8.52 -0.73 -18.42
N ALA A 191 7.48 0.11 -18.47
CA ALA A 191 6.54 0.16 -19.59
C ALA A 191 7.23 0.56 -20.91
N THR A 192 8.17 1.50 -20.84
CA THR A 192 8.97 1.92 -22.01
C THR A 192 9.86 0.77 -22.52
N LEU A 193 10.42 -0.04 -21.62
CA LEU A 193 11.17 -1.25 -22.00
C LEU A 193 10.28 -2.27 -22.70
N GLY A 194 9.09 -2.52 -22.15
CA GLY A 194 8.09 -3.35 -22.81
C GLY A 194 7.77 -2.85 -24.22
N PHE A 195 7.59 -1.54 -24.39
CA PHE A 195 7.35 -0.94 -25.70
C PHE A 195 8.54 -1.09 -26.66
N GLN A 196 9.77 -0.95 -26.18
CA GLN A 196 10.97 -1.17 -27.00
C GLN A 196 11.06 -2.63 -27.48
N VAL A 197 10.79 -3.60 -26.59
CA VAL A 197 10.75 -5.03 -26.96
C VAL A 197 9.65 -5.30 -27.98
N PHE A 198 8.47 -4.68 -27.83
CA PHE A 198 7.38 -4.78 -28.79
C PHE A 198 7.81 -4.32 -30.20
N VAL A 199 8.42 -3.14 -30.31
CA VAL A 199 8.88 -2.58 -31.59
C VAL A 199 9.92 -3.51 -32.22
N GLN A 200 10.93 -3.94 -31.47
CA GLN A 200 11.97 -4.83 -31.98
C GLN A 200 11.44 -6.18 -32.45
N ALA A 201 10.50 -6.77 -31.69
CA ALA A 201 9.89 -8.04 -32.06
C ALA A 201 9.00 -7.90 -33.32
N LEU A 202 8.29 -6.78 -33.44
CA LEU A 202 7.47 -6.47 -34.60
C LEU A 202 8.32 -6.25 -35.86
N GLU A 203 9.41 -5.48 -35.76
CA GLU A 203 10.37 -5.29 -36.84
C GLU A 203 10.94 -6.62 -37.32
N ARG A 204 11.38 -7.49 -36.39
CA ARG A 204 11.88 -8.84 -36.73
C ARG A 204 10.85 -9.68 -37.46
N LEU A 205 9.58 -9.59 -37.07
CA LEU A 205 8.50 -10.33 -37.71
C LEU A 205 8.23 -9.82 -39.14
N ILE A 206 8.27 -8.50 -39.35
CA ILE A 206 8.00 -7.86 -40.65
C ILE A 206 9.17 -8.05 -41.62
N GLU A 207 10.41 -7.86 -41.15
CA GLU A 207 11.61 -7.97 -41.99
C GLU A 207 11.92 -9.40 -42.43
N ASN A 208 11.24 -10.41 -41.85
CA ASN A 208 11.40 -11.83 -42.16
C ASN A 208 12.88 -12.28 -42.06
N LYS A 209 13.62 -11.68 -41.12
CA LYS A 209 15.02 -11.99 -40.87
C LYS A 209 15.11 -13.11 -39.82
N PRO A 210 15.45 -14.35 -40.20
CA PRO A 210 15.72 -15.39 -39.23
C PRO A 210 16.92 -14.97 -38.37
N VAL A 211 16.85 -15.25 -37.08
CA VAL A 211 17.96 -15.02 -36.15
C VAL A 211 19.14 -15.86 -36.61
N ASP A 212 20.34 -15.25 -36.70
CA ASP A 212 21.56 -15.99 -36.94
C ASP A 212 21.70 -17.10 -35.90
N LYS A 213 21.85 -18.34 -36.35
CA LYS A 213 21.96 -19.49 -35.45
C LYS A 213 23.16 -19.30 -34.54
N MET A 214 22.89 -19.06 -33.26
CA MET A 214 23.92 -18.99 -32.24
C MET A 214 24.69 -20.31 -32.20
N THR A 215 26.01 -20.23 -32.01
CA THR A 215 26.84 -21.43 -31.88
C THR A 215 26.39 -22.24 -30.67
N SER A 216 26.48 -23.58 -30.71
CA SER A 216 26.04 -24.45 -29.61
C SER A 216 26.62 -24.04 -28.24
N GLY A 217 27.87 -23.54 -28.21
CA GLY A 217 28.48 -22.99 -27.00
C GLY A 217 27.83 -21.70 -26.49
N GLN A 218 27.41 -20.80 -27.38
CA GLN A 218 26.74 -19.55 -27.01
C GLN A 218 25.32 -19.80 -26.49
N LEU A 219 24.62 -20.81 -27.03
CA LEU A 219 23.30 -21.25 -26.55
C LEU A 219 23.38 -21.81 -25.12
N VAL A 220 24.36 -22.66 -24.83
CA VAL A 220 24.54 -23.22 -23.48
C VAL A 220 24.82 -22.11 -22.45
N TRP A 221 25.64 -21.12 -22.80
CA TRP A 221 25.87 -19.96 -21.95
C TRP A 221 24.61 -19.12 -21.73
N LEU A 222 23.87 -18.82 -22.81
CA LEU A 222 22.62 -18.06 -22.72
C LEU A 222 21.61 -18.76 -21.80
N TYR A 223 21.39 -20.07 -22.00
CA TYR A 223 20.47 -20.86 -21.17
C TYR A 223 20.90 -20.91 -19.71
N SER A 224 22.19 -21.16 -19.45
CA SER A 224 22.72 -21.20 -18.08
C SER A 224 22.51 -19.87 -17.34
N ILE A 225 22.78 -18.75 -18.01
CA ILE A 225 22.61 -17.41 -17.44
C ILE A 225 21.14 -17.07 -17.21
N MET A 226 20.28 -17.32 -18.20
CA MET A 226 18.85 -17.05 -18.11
C MET A 226 18.20 -17.88 -16.99
N LEU A 227 18.57 -19.16 -16.88
CA LEU A 227 18.06 -20.04 -15.82
C LEU A 227 18.53 -19.59 -14.43
N THR A 228 19.82 -19.22 -14.31
CA THR A 228 20.38 -18.69 -13.05
C THR A 228 19.70 -17.38 -12.66
N ALA A 229 19.51 -16.46 -13.60
CA ALA A 229 18.82 -15.19 -13.37
C ALA A 229 17.36 -15.42 -12.94
N THR A 230 16.66 -16.36 -13.60
CA THR A 230 15.29 -16.74 -13.24
C THR A 230 15.22 -17.29 -11.83
N PHE A 231 16.15 -18.17 -11.44
CA PHE A 231 16.20 -18.73 -10.08
C PHE A 231 16.43 -17.67 -9.02
N VAL A 232 17.39 -16.75 -9.25
CA VAL A 232 17.66 -15.64 -8.33
C VAL A 232 16.44 -14.73 -8.19
N LYS A 233 15.82 -14.31 -9.31
CA LYS A 233 14.61 -13.46 -9.29
C LYS A 233 13.43 -14.17 -8.61
N LEU A 234 13.27 -15.49 -8.80
CA LEU A 234 12.23 -16.27 -8.12
C LEU A 234 12.43 -16.29 -6.59
N ALA A 235 13.68 -16.49 -6.12
CA ALA A 235 13.99 -16.44 -4.71
C ALA A 235 13.72 -15.05 -4.10
N LEU A 236 14.10 -13.98 -4.81
CA LEU A 236 13.81 -12.61 -4.41
C LEU A 236 12.31 -12.32 -4.38
N TRP A 237 11.55 -12.80 -5.36
CA TRP A 237 10.10 -12.65 -5.38
C TRP A 237 9.45 -13.31 -4.17
N LEU A 238 9.85 -14.56 -3.84
CA LEU A 238 9.35 -15.27 -2.66
C LEU A 238 9.65 -14.53 -1.36
N TYR A 239 10.80 -13.87 -1.27
CA TYR A 239 11.19 -13.07 -0.12
C TYR A 239 10.41 -11.75 -0.02
N CYS A 240 10.25 -11.03 -1.14
CA CYS A 240 9.65 -9.70 -1.15
C CYS A 240 8.10 -9.73 -1.13
N ARG A 241 7.46 -10.82 -1.61
CA ARG A 241 5.98 -10.90 -1.73
C ARG A 241 5.22 -10.82 -0.41
N THR A 242 5.88 -11.14 0.71
CA THR A 242 5.26 -11.15 2.03
C THR A 242 5.36 -9.81 2.76
N SER A 243 6.04 -8.82 2.19
CA SER A 243 6.23 -7.51 2.82
C SER A 243 4.99 -6.62 2.68
N GLY A 244 4.62 -5.90 3.76
CA GLY A 244 3.56 -4.90 3.77
C GLY A 244 3.94 -3.61 3.03
N ASN A 245 5.23 -3.32 2.87
CA ASN A 245 5.71 -2.08 2.28
C ASN A 245 5.47 -2.01 0.76
N LYS A 246 4.78 -0.96 0.28
CA LYS A 246 4.47 -0.77 -1.15
C LYS A 246 5.71 -0.70 -2.05
N ILE A 247 6.86 -0.21 -1.58
CA ILE A 247 8.11 -0.21 -2.38
C ILE A 247 8.63 -1.63 -2.54
N VAL A 248 8.66 -2.42 -1.47
CA VAL A 248 9.11 -3.82 -1.53
C VAL A 248 8.16 -4.65 -2.40
N ARG A 249 6.85 -4.35 -2.35
CA ARG A 249 5.87 -4.95 -3.26
C ARG A 249 6.11 -4.57 -4.73
N ALA A 250 6.57 -3.35 -5.02
CA ALA A 250 6.96 -2.97 -6.38
C ALA A 250 8.17 -3.80 -6.87
N TYR A 251 9.17 -4.01 -6.02
CA TYR A 251 10.27 -4.95 -6.29
C TYR A 251 9.80 -6.40 -6.46
N ALA A 252 8.88 -6.87 -5.62
CA ALA A 252 8.32 -8.21 -5.77
C ALA A 252 7.62 -8.36 -7.13
N LYS A 253 6.82 -7.35 -7.51
CA LYS A 253 6.11 -7.32 -8.80
C LYS A 253 7.11 -7.33 -9.97
N ASP A 254 8.18 -6.56 -9.87
CA ASP A 254 9.29 -6.56 -10.83
C ASP A 254 9.92 -7.94 -11.00
N HIS A 255 10.38 -8.53 -9.91
CA HIS A 255 11.00 -9.85 -9.92
C HIS A 255 10.07 -10.95 -10.43
N TYR A 256 8.78 -10.85 -10.13
CA TYR A 256 7.78 -11.75 -10.69
C TYR A 256 7.69 -11.61 -12.20
N PHE A 257 7.61 -10.38 -12.72
CA PHE A 257 7.59 -10.15 -14.16
C PHE A 257 8.85 -10.66 -14.83
N ASP A 258 10.02 -10.46 -14.24
CA ASP A 258 11.28 -10.98 -14.78
C ASP A 258 11.28 -12.51 -14.86
N VAL A 259 10.75 -13.19 -13.85
CA VAL A 259 10.60 -14.65 -13.90
C VAL A 259 9.67 -15.06 -15.03
N VAL A 260 8.52 -14.40 -15.16
CA VAL A 260 7.54 -14.70 -16.21
C VAL A 260 8.11 -14.46 -17.60
N THR A 261 8.75 -13.30 -17.84
CA THR A 261 9.32 -12.93 -19.14
C THR A 261 10.52 -13.80 -19.49
N ASN A 262 11.38 -14.15 -18.52
CA ASN A 262 12.50 -15.05 -18.76
C ASN A 262 12.03 -16.48 -19.11
N VAL A 263 11.06 -17.04 -18.37
CA VAL A 263 10.55 -18.39 -18.62
C VAL A 263 9.81 -18.47 -19.95
N LEU A 264 8.87 -17.55 -20.20
CA LEU A 264 8.08 -17.54 -21.43
C LEU A 264 8.91 -17.14 -22.65
N GLY A 265 9.83 -16.19 -22.49
CA GLY A 265 10.76 -15.79 -23.54
C GLY A 265 11.70 -16.93 -23.93
N LEU A 266 12.26 -17.65 -22.94
CA LEU A 266 13.07 -18.84 -23.20
C LEU A 266 12.26 -19.95 -23.89
N ALA A 267 11.02 -20.17 -23.46
CA ALA A 267 10.14 -21.14 -24.11
C ALA A 267 9.84 -20.75 -25.57
N ALA A 268 9.54 -19.47 -25.83
CA ALA A 268 9.30 -18.96 -27.18
C ALA A 268 10.55 -19.11 -28.07
N ALA A 269 11.74 -18.82 -27.55
CA ALA A 269 13.00 -18.99 -28.27
C ALA A 269 13.27 -20.47 -28.64
N ILE A 270 13.07 -21.39 -27.69
CA ILE A 270 13.26 -22.84 -27.94
C ILE A 270 12.25 -23.37 -28.97
N LEU A 271 10.99 -22.96 -28.85
CA LEU A 271 9.95 -23.34 -29.81
C LEU A 271 10.20 -22.73 -31.20
N GLY A 272 10.72 -21.50 -31.24
CA GLY A 272 11.11 -20.80 -32.46
C GLY A 272 12.23 -21.50 -33.22
N ASP A 273 13.24 -21.98 -32.50
CA ASP A 273 14.37 -22.73 -33.10
C ASP A 273 13.94 -24.12 -33.58
N LYS A 274 13.07 -24.82 -32.84
CA LYS A 274 12.68 -26.20 -33.15
C LYS A 274 11.59 -26.34 -34.21
N PHE A 275 10.62 -25.43 -34.24
CA PHE A 275 9.41 -25.56 -35.08
C PHE A 275 9.36 -24.49 -36.18
N TYR A 276 9.15 -23.23 -35.81
CA TYR A 276 8.98 -22.13 -36.76
C TYR A 276 9.59 -20.84 -36.23
N TRP A 277 10.46 -20.20 -37.02
CA TRP A 277 11.22 -19.00 -36.64
C TRP A 277 10.35 -17.83 -36.14
N TRP A 278 9.10 -17.70 -36.61
CA TRP A 278 8.20 -16.60 -36.25
C TRP A 278 7.59 -16.75 -34.85
N ILE A 279 7.70 -17.92 -34.20
CA ILE A 279 7.17 -18.16 -32.85
C ILE A 279 7.89 -17.29 -31.82
N ASP A 280 9.20 -17.12 -31.94
CA ASP A 280 10.00 -16.29 -31.03
C ASP A 280 9.56 -14.80 -31.06
N PRO A 281 9.54 -14.10 -32.21
CA PRO A 281 9.06 -12.72 -32.26
C PRO A 281 7.57 -12.60 -31.90
N ALA A 282 6.71 -13.57 -32.25
CA ALA A 282 5.31 -13.56 -31.83
C ALA A 282 5.16 -13.68 -30.30
N GLY A 283 5.93 -14.56 -29.67
CA GLY A 283 5.98 -14.70 -28.21
C GLY A 283 6.48 -13.42 -27.53
N ALA A 284 7.53 -12.80 -28.07
CA ALA A 284 8.04 -11.52 -27.57
C ALA A 284 7.01 -10.39 -27.67
N ILE A 285 6.20 -10.33 -28.75
CA ILE A 285 5.10 -9.36 -28.89
C ILE A 285 4.04 -9.57 -27.79
N ILE A 286 3.62 -10.81 -27.54
CA ILE A 286 2.63 -11.13 -26.50
C ILE A 286 3.16 -10.72 -25.13
N LEU A 287 4.41 -11.05 -24.82
CA LEU A 287 5.05 -10.68 -23.56
C LEU A 287 5.19 -9.16 -23.41
N ALA A 288 5.52 -8.46 -24.48
CA ALA A 288 5.64 -7.02 -24.46
C ALA A 288 4.30 -6.32 -24.17
N ILE A 289 3.20 -6.76 -24.79
CA ILE A 289 1.85 -6.26 -24.50
C ILE A 289 1.47 -6.52 -23.04
N TYR A 290 1.77 -7.71 -22.53
CA TYR A 290 1.55 -8.06 -21.14
C TYR A 290 2.34 -7.15 -20.18
N THR A 291 3.62 -6.94 -20.43
CA THR A 291 4.49 -6.04 -19.65
C THR A 291 3.96 -4.62 -19.65
N ILE A 292 3.66 -4.05 -20.82
CA ILE A 292 3.13 -2.69 -20.95
C ILE A 292 1.83 -2.55 -20.16
N THR A 293 0.87 -3.46 -20.33
CA THR A 293 -0.44 -3.38 -19.68
C THR A 293 -0.31 -3.40 -18.16
N ASN A 294 0.55 -4.27 -17.61
CA ASN A 294 0.74 -4.38 -16.16
C ASN A 294 1.45 -3.17 -15.55
N TRP A 295 2.47 -2.64 -16.22
CA TRP A 295 3.19 -1.46 -15.73
C TRP A 295 2.36 -0.18 -15.90
N SER A 296 1.61 -0.04 -17.00
CA SER A 296 0.63 1.04 -17.17
C SER A 296 -0.48 1.01 -16.11
N GLY A 297 -0.97 -0.19 -15.74
CA GLY A 297 -1.89 -0.33 -14.61
C GLY A 297 -1.27 0.13 -13.29
N THR A 298 0.01 -0.21 -13.04
CA THR A 298 0.75 0.26 -11.86
C THR A 298 0.89 1.78 -11.82
N VAL A 299 1.15 2.41 -12.96
CA VAL A 299 1.18 3.88 -13.09
C VAL A 299 -0.19 4.46 -12.73
N TRP A 300 -1.27 3.90 -13.30
CA TRP A 300 -2.62 4.38 -13.06
C TRP A 300 -3.04 4.27 -11.58
N GLU A 301 -2.81 3.12 -10.95
CA GLU A 301 -3.10 2.88 -9.53
C GLU A 301 -2.40 3.91 -8.63
N ASN A 302 -1.10 4.14 -8.85
CA ASN A 302 -0.33 5.08 -8.03
C ASN A 302 -0.65 6.55 -8.35
N ALA A 303 -1.03 6.86 -9.60
CA ALA A 303 -1.47 8.19 -9.99
C ALA A 303 -2.81 8.54 -9.34
N VAL A 304 -3.78 7.63 -9.38
CA VAL A 304 -5.09 7.81 -8.73
C VAL A 304 -4.94 7.97 -7.21
N SER A 305 -4.01 7.23 -6.58
CA SER A 305 -3.68 7.38 -5.16
C SER A 305 -3.10 8.76 -4.79
N LEU A 306 -2.52 9.48 -5.75
CA LEU A 306 -2.03 10.85 -5.58
C LEU A 306 -3.10 11.92 -5.85
N VAL A 307 -4.16 11.58 -6.59
CA VAL A 307 -5.20 12.54 -6.99
C VAL A 307 -6.23 12.79 -5.90
N GLY A 308 -6.46 11.83 -4.98
CA GLY A 308 -7.52 11.96 -3.98
C GLY A 308 -8.63 10.93 -4.13
N GLN A 309 -8.32 9.67 -4.43
CA GLN A 309 -9.35 8.64 -4.53
C GLN A 309 -10.03 8.43 -3.18
N SER A 310 -11.37 8.38 -3.17
CA SER A 310 -12.14 8.11 -1.95
C SER A 310 -11.81 6.72 -1.39
N ALA A 311 -11.74 6.65 -0.06
CA ALA A 311 -11.56 5.40 0.66
C ALA A 311 -12.71 4.43 0.38
N PRO A 312 -12.45 3.12 0.44
CA PRO A 312 -13.50 2.13 0.25
C PRO A 312 -14.57 2.23 1.35
N PRO A 313 -15.83 1.84 1.08
CA PRO A 313 -16.94 1.97 2.02
C PRO A 313 -16.67 1.34 3.40
N GLU A 314 -15.89 0.26 3.45
CA GLU A 314 -15.50 -0.43 4.68
C GLU A 314 -14.68 0.50 5.60
N MET A 315 -13.76 1.29 5.04
CA MET A 315 -12.98 2.26 5.80
C MET A 315 -13.86 3.42 6.27
N LEU A 316 -14.76 3.92 5.42
CA LEU A 316 -15.70 4.98 5.81
C LEU A 316 -16.63 4.53 6.94
N GLN A 317 -17.07 3.26 6.92
CA GLN A 317 -17.85 2.66 8.00
C GLN A 317 -17.03 2.52 9.29
N LYS A 318 -15.77 2.06 9.21
CA LYS A 318 -14.83 1.96 10.35
C LYS A 318 -14.68 3.32 11.03
N LEU A 319 -14.44 4.38 10.25
CA LEU A 319 -14.32 5.75 10.72
C LEU A 319 -15.63 6.27 11.33
N THR A 320 -16.76 6.07 10.65
CA THR A 320 -18.07 6.52 11.14
C THR A 320 -18.41 5.85 12.49
N TYR A 321 -18.12 4.56 12.62
CA TYR A 321 -18.31 3.83 13.88
C TYR A 321 -17.43 4.37 15.00
N LEU A 322 -16.15 4.63 14.72
CA LEU A 322 -15.20 5.23 15.66
C LEU A 322 -15.73 6.57 16.19
N VAL A 323 -16.17 7.45 15.28
CA VAL A 323 -16.66 8.79 15.60
C VAL A 323 -17.92 8.74 16.49
N ILE A 324 -18.94 7.97 16.09
CA ILE A 324 -20.20 7.86 16.84
C ILE A 324 -19.97 7.36 18.27
N ARG A 325 -18.97 6.50 18.46
CA ARG A 325 -18.67 5.87 19.75
C ARG A 325 -17.73 6.67 20.62
N HIS A 326 -17.08 7.69 20.07
CA HIS A 326 -16.02 8.42 20.77
C HIS A 326 -16.54 9.14 22.02
N HIS A 327 -17.64 9.88 21.91
CA HIS A 327 -18.14 10.69 23.02
C HIS A 327 -19.68 10.80 23.02
N PRO A 328 -20.35 10.67 24.19
CA PRO A 328 -21.82 10.67 24.27
C PRO A 328 -22.49 12.01 23.95
N ARG A 329 -21.72 13.11 23.88
CA ARG A 329 -22.24 14.43 23.47
C ARG A 329 -22.25 14.65 21.96
N ILE A 330 -21.68 13.74 21.17
CA ILE A 330 -21.80 13.79 19.72
C ILE A 330 -23.26 13.45 19.38
N LYS A 331 -24.01 14.44 18.88
CA LYS A 331 -25.42 14.26 18.52
C LYS A 331 -25.56 13.55 17.18
N ARG A 332 -24.74 13.97 16.21
CA ARG A 332 -24.76 13.49 14.84
C ARG A 332 -23.36 13.53 14.24
N VAL A 333 -23.14 12.66 13.27
CA VAL A 333 -22.01 12.74 12.33
C VAL A 333 -22.61 13.21 11.02
N ASP A 334 -22.20 14.38 10.55
CA ASP A 334 -22.76 14.97 9.34
C ASP A 334 -22.09 14.38 8.10
N THR A 335 -20.76 14.52 8.04
CA THR A 335 -19.96 14.07 6.92
C THR A 335 -18.73 13.30 7.40
N VAL A 336 -18.45 12.17 6.75
CA VAL A 336 -17.17 11.45 6.88
C VAL A 336 -16.60 11.30 5.49
N ARG A 337 -15.47 11.95 5.24
CA ARG A 337 -14.70 11.82 4.01
C ARG A 337 -13.35 11.23 4.36
N ALA A 338 -12.95 10.23 3.61
CA ALA A 338 -11.59 9.76 3.60
C ALA A 338 -11.14 9.61 2.16
N TYR A 339 -9.95 10.11 1.85
CA TYR A 339 -9.37 10.02 0.51
C TYR A 339 -7.87 9.84 0.57
N THR A 340 -7.31 9.13 -0.41
CA THR A 340 -5.88 8.87 -0.49
C THR A 340 -5.14 10.11 -0.93
N PHE A 341 -4.06 10.47 -0.23
CA PHE A 341 -3.13 11.47 -0.75
C PHE A 341 -1.70 11.00 -0.62
N GLY A 342 -1.35 10.08 -1.51
CA GLY A 342 -0.08 9.35 -1.47
C GLY A 342 -0.32 7.91 -1.05
N VAL A 343 0.08 7.55 0.17
CA VAL A 343 0.12 6.16 0.64
C VAL A 343 -1.01 5.83 1.60
N LEU A 344 -1.33 6.82 2.44
CA LEU A 344 -2.27 6.79 3.56
C LEU A 344 -3.48 7.69 3.28
N TYR A 345 -4.49 7.62 4.14
CA TYR A 345 -5.71 8.41 4.04
C TYR A 345 -5.62 9.74 4.77
N PHE A 346 -6.18 10.77 4.14
CA PHE A 346 -6.62 11.99 4.79
C PHE A 346 -8.08 11.83 5.16
N VAL A 347 -8.40 12.13 6.41
CA VAL A 347 -9.76 11.98 6.94
C VAL A 347 -10.29 13.36 7.33
N GLU A 348 -11.49 13.68 6.87
CA GLU A 348 -12.25 14.87 7.25
C GLU A 348 -13.56 14.38 7.86
N VAL A 349 -13.84 14.83 9.09
CA VAL A 349 -15.05 14.46 9.83
C VAL A 349 -15.72 15.71 10.35
N ASP A 350 -17.02 15.83 10.09
CA ASP A 350 -17.84 16.91 10.59
C ASP A 350 -18.81 16.33 11.64
N ILE A 351 -18.69 16.78 12.89
CA ILE A 351 -19.53 16.33 14.01
C ILE A 351 -20.40 17.44 14.57
N GLU A 352 -21.62 17.07 14.95
CA GLU A 352 -22.58 17.98 15.56
C GLU A 352 -22.51 17.87 17.10
N LEU A 353 -22.27 19.00 17.75
CA LEU A 353 -22.24 19.15 19.21
C LEU A 353 -23.38 20.05 19.72
N PRO A 354 -23.73 19.98 21.01
CA PRO A 354 -24.73 20.87 21.59
C PRO A 354 -24.32 22.35 21.52
N GLU A 355 -25.25 23.23 21.12
CA GLU A 355 -25.04 24.69 21.02
C GLU A 355 -24.61 25.33 22.35
N ASP A 356 -25.10 24.79 23.46
CA ASP A 356 -24.82 25.27 24.81
C ASP A 356 -23.46 24.78 25.37
N LEU A 357 -22.73 23.97 24.59
CA LEU A 357 -21.44 23.42 24.99
C LEU A 357 -20.35 24.50 24.97
N PRO A 358 -19.60 24.72 26.07
CA PRO A 358 -18.49 25.66 26.06
C PRO A 358 -17.44 25.28 25.00
N LEU A 359 -16.93 26.25 24.24
CA LEU A 359 -15.93 26.03 23.18
C LEU A 359 -14.74 25.19 23.66
N LYS A 360 -14.28 25.40 24.89
CA LYS A 360 -13.21 24.61 25.50
C LYS A 360 -13.54 23.11 25.57
N GLU A 361 -14.77 22.76 25.92
CA GLU A 361 -15.22 21.37 26.01
C GLU A 361 -15.45 20.79 24.62
N ALA A 362 -16.02 21.57 23.70
CA ALA A 362 -16.17 21.18 22.30
C ALA A 362 -14.81 20.87 21.67
N HIS A 363 -13.84 21.78 21.83
CA HIS A 363 -12.47 21.62 21.35
C HIS A 363 -11.80 20.36 21.93
N ALA A 364 -11.95 20.10 23.23
CA ALA A 364 -11.38 18.90 23.84
C ALA A 364 -11.99 17.59 23.27
N ILE A 365 -13.29 17.58 22.95
CA ILE A 365 -13.93 16.44 22.27
C ILE A 365 -13.37 16.29 20.85
N GLY A 366 -13.26 17.38 20.09
CA GLY A 366 -12.72 17.37 18.73
C GLY A 366 -11.25 16.94 18.66
N GLU A 367 -10.40 17.51 19.52
CA GLU A 367 -8.97 17.17 19.59
C GLU A 367 -8.76 15.71 19.99
N SER A 368 -9.49 15.22 21.01
CA SER A 368 -9.39 13.81 21.40
C SER A 368 -9.92 12.86 20.31
N LEU A 369 -10.91 13.28 19.51
CA LEU A 369 -11.39 12.51 18.37
C LEU A 369 -10.36 12.48 17.26
N GLN A 370 -9.74 13.62 16.95
CA GLN A 370 -8.68 13.72 15.94
C GLN A 370 -7.53 12.77 16.28
N ILE A 371 -7.00 12.83 17.51
CA ILE A 371 -5.91 11.96 17.97
C ILE A 371 -6.30 10.49 17.79
N LYS A 372 -7.52 10.12 18.17
CA LYS A 372 -8.00 8.73 18.05
C LYS A 372 -8.15 8.24 16.60
N ILE A 373 -8.50 9.12 15.67
CA ILE A 373 -8.54 8.78 14.24
C ILE A 373 -7.11 8.64 13.70
N GLU A 374 -6.19 9.49 14.13
CA GLU A 374 -4.77 9.45 13.73
C GLU A 374 -3.99 8.26 14.34
N GLU A 375 -4.52 7.61 15.38
CA GLU A 375 -4.01 6.33 15.90
C GLU A 375 -4.23 5.15 14.94
N LEU A 376 -5.09 5.31 13.92
CA LEU A 376 -5.28 4.29 12.89
C LEU A 376 -4.07 4.24 11.94
N PRO A 377 -3.44 3.08 11.72
CA PRO A 377 -2.23 2.96 10.90
C PRO A 377 -2.46 3.34 9.42
N GLU A 378 -3.71 3.31 8.95
CA GLU A 378 -4.08 3.69 7.59
C GLU A 378 -4.25 5.20 7.40
N VAL A 379 -4.29 5.99 8.48
CA VAL A 379 -4.57 7.43 8.47
C VAL A 379 -3.28 8.23 8.67
N GLU A 380 -2.99 9.15 7.76
CA GLU A 380 -1.85 10.08 7.91
C GLU A 380 -2.22 11.27 8.79
N ARG A 381 -3.46 11.76 8.62
CA ARG A 381 -3.95 12.95 9.28
C ARG A 381 -5.46 13.00 9.29
N ALA A 382 -6.02 13.52 10.38
CA ALA A 382 -7.45 13.78 10.51
C ALA A 382 -7.72 15.27 10.70
N PHE A 383 -8.85 15.72 10.16
CA PHE A 383 -9.42 17.03 10.41
C PHE A 383 -10.83 16.83 10.95
N VAL A 384 -11.10 17.41 12.13
CA VAL A 384 -12.39 17.31 12.79
C VAL A 384 -13.01 18.70 12.82
N HIS A 385 -14.07 18.92 12.04
CA HIS A 385 -14.90 20.11 12.12
C HIS A 385 -15.97 19.92 13.20
N LEU A 386 -16.22 20.99 13.97
CA LEU A 386 -17.21 21.00 15.05
C LEU A 386 -18.35 21.94 14.68
N ASP A 387 -19.49 21.36 14.33
CA ASP A 387 -20.71 22.08 14.01
C ASP A 387 -21.69 22.10 15.19
N PHE A 388 -22.55 23.12 15.17
CA PHE A 388 -23.71 23.21 16.05
C PHE A 388 -25.04 23.17 15.29
N GLU A 389 -25.02 23.42 13.97
CA GLU A 389 -26.23 23.46 13.13
C GLU A 389 -26.42 22.17 12.32
N CYS A 390 -27.67 21.85 12.02
CA CYS A 390 -28.04 20.66 11.25
C CYS A 390 -28.09 20.90 9.73
N ASP A 391 -28.30 22.13 9.28
CA ASP A 391 -28.55 22.48 7.87
C ASP A 391 -27.32 23.15 7.26
N HIS A 392 -26.18 22.47 7.29
CA HIS A 392 -24.93 23.02 6.78
C HIS A 392 -24.86 22.94 5.24
N LYS A 393 -24.56 24.05 4.54
CA LYS A 393 -24.27 24.05 3.08
C LYS A 393 -22.80 23.69 2.87
N PRO A 394 -22.43 22.82 1.93
CA PRO A 394 -21.05 22.31 1.81
C PRO A 394 -20.00 23.44 1.90
N GLU A 395 -19.21 23.43 2.99
CA GLU A 395 -18.23 24.48 3.34
C GLU A 395 -17.16 24.67 2.27
N HIS A 396 -16.84 23.58 1.59
CA HIS A 396 -15.82 23.53 0.56
C HIS A 396 -16.47 23.52 -0.81
N SER A 397 -16.42 24.67 -1.49
CA SER A 397 -16.72 24.73 -2.92
C SER A 397 -15.71 23.86 -3.66
N ILE A 398 -16.18 22.77 -4.28
CA ILE A 398 -15.33 21.95 -5.16
C ILE A 398 -15.00 22.79 -6.38
N LEU A 399 -13.77 23.32 -6.43
CA LEU A 399 -13.29 24.09 -7.56
C LEU A 399 -13.06 23.15 -8.74
N VAL A 400 -14.00 23.16 -9.69
CA VAL A 400 -13.90 22.38 -10.94
C VAL A 400 -13.02 23.10 -11.98
N LYS A 401 -12.74 24.38 -11.79
CA LYS A 401 -11.91 25.19 -12.68
C LYS A 401 -10.88 25.98 -11.88
N LEU A 402 -9.67 26.08 -12.45
CA LEU A 402 -8.68 27.00 -11.94
C LEU A 402 -9.25 28.43 -11.95
N PRO A 403 -9.01 29.23 -10.90
CA PRO A 403 -9.34 30.64 -10.92
C PRO A 403 -8.67 31.26 -12.15
N SER A 404 -9.44 31.87 -13.05
CA SER A 404 -8.86 32.65 -14.14
C SER A 404 -8.04 33.77 -13.49
N THR A 405 -6.75 33.84 -13.81
CA THR A 405 -5.91 35.01 -13.53
C THR A 405 -6.45 36.19 -14.33
N GLN A 406 -7.51 36.81 -13.82
CA GLN A 406 -8.05 38.09 -14.26
C GLN A 406 -8.45 38.89 -13.02
N ALA A 407 -7.49 39.68 -12.55
CA ALA A 407 -7.67 41.07 -12.16
C ALA A 407 -6.29 41.75 -12.25
#